data_AF-A0A267EKY5-F1
#
_entry.id   AF-A0A267EKY5-F1
#
_cell.length_a   1.000
_cell.length_b   1.000
_cell.length_c   1.000
_cell.angle_alpha   90.00
_cell.angle_beta   90.00
_cell.angle_gamma   90.00
#
_symmetry.space_group_name_H-M   'P 1'
#
loop_
_entity.id
_entity.type
_entity.pdbx_description
1 polymer ?
#
loop_
_entity_poly.entity_id
_entity_poly.type
_entity_poly.pdbx_seq_one_letter_code
_entity_poly.pdbx_strand_id
1 'polypeptide(L)'
;MRQMLLEDSNYLRHKLQIERAQLAKLEASLAFVGTDSGSKSSRTVFSKTDFRRLSRCESSNDKELGNDGAWSAHLSSLPEQEIARLAKERSRTLKAVRQRVARVAALSSALAALEAKRNLAAEIGRPRKLMAEASGDSPAVWKFAFKRKR
;
A
#
# COMPACT_ATOMS: atom_id res chain seq x y z
N MET A 1 -35.68 0.42 -0.27
CA MET A 1 -34.43 -0.35 -0.49
C MET A 1 -33.42 0.34 -1.43
N ARG A 2 -33.69 0.61 -2.72
CA ARG A 2 -32.66 1.12 -3.66
C ARG A 2 -31.98 2.43 -3.23
N GLN A 3 -32.71 3.34 -2.58
CA GLN A 3 -32.18 4.63 -2.10
C GLN A 3 -31.24 4.49 -0.88
N MET A 4 -31.64 3.70 0.12
CA MET A 4 -30.81 3.33 1.28
C MET A 4 -29.45 2.73 0.84
N LEU A 5 -29.47 1.79 -0.12
CA LEU A 5 -28.24 1.23 -0.71
C LEU A 5 -27.37 2.24 -1.49
N LEU A 6 -27.94 3.36 -1.95
CA LEU A 6 -27.18 4.44 -2.57
C LEU A 6 -26.49 5.29 -1.48
N GLU A 7 -27.20 5.61 -0.41
CA GLU A 7 -26.71 6.36 0.74
C GLU A 7 -25.59 5.59 1.47
N ASP A 8 -25.78 4.29 1.73
CA ASP A 8 -24.76 3.40 2.30
C ASP A 8 -23.49 3.32 1.42
N SER A 9 -23.67 3.22 0.10
CA SER A 9 -22.56 3.21 -0.87
C SER A 9 -21.76 4.51 -0.83
N ASN A 10 -22.46 5.66 -0.82
CA ASN A 10 -21.84 6.98 -0.73
C ASN A 10 -21.09 7.16 0.60
N TYR A 11 -21.66 6.70 1.72
CA TYR A 11 -21.03 6.73 3.03
C TYR A 11 -19.74 5.89 3.08
N LEU A 12 -19.77 4.66 2.55
CA LEU A 12 -18.58 3.80 2.47
C LEU A 12 -17.51 4.39 1.54
N ARG A 13 -17.90 4.97 0.40
CA ARG A 13 -16.99 5.69 -0.52
C ARG A 13 -16.29 6.85 0.18
N HIS A 14 -17.03 7.69 0.91
CA HIS A 14 -16.48 8.82 1.65
C HIS A 14 -15.51 8.37 2.76
N LYS A 15 -15.88 7.33 3.54
CA LYS A 15 -14.98 6.73 4.53
C LYS A 15 -13.71 6.15 3.90
N LEU A 16 -13.82 5.46 2.77
CA LEU A 16 -12.69 4.90 2.04
C LEU A 16 -11.73 6.01 1.54
N GLN A 17 -12.28 7.14 1.07
CA GLN A 17 -11.50 8.30 0.65
C GLN A 17 -10.75 8.94 1.83
N ILE A 18 -11.38 9.09 3.00
CA ILE A 18 -10.72 9.59 4.22
C ILE A 18 -9.57 8.66 4.63
N GLU A 19 -9.80 7.35 4.72
CA GLU A 19 -8.76 6.40 5.12
C GLU A 19 -7.60 6.36 4.12
N ARG A 20 -7.87 6.42 2.81
CA ARG A 20 -6.82 6.54 1.76
C ARG A 20 -6.01 7.83 1.90
N ALA A 21 -6.65 8.97 2.14
CA ALA A 21 -5.96 10.24 2.33
C ALA A 21 -5.11 10.26 3.62
N GLN A 22 -5.59 9.63 4.70
CA GLN A 22 -4.83 9.50 5.95
C GLN A 22 -3.66 8.51 5.81
N LEU A 23 -3.85 7.44 5.04
CA LEU A 23 -2.80 6.46 4.71
C LEU A 23 -1.70 7.11 3.86
N ALA A 24 -2.04 7.83 2.79
CA ALA A 24 -1.06 8.53 1.95
C ALA A 24 -0.24 9.58 2.73
N LYS A 25 -0.86 10.29 3.69
CA LYS A 25 -0.13 11.19 4.61
C LYS A 25 0.88 10.44 5.48
N LEU A 26 0.49 9.29 6.04
CA LEU A 26 1.38 8.47 6.87
C LEU A 26 2.51 7.83 6.05
N GLU A 27 2.24 7.40 4.82
CA GLU A 27 3.27 6.89 3.90
C GLU A 27 4.26 7.98 3.51
N ALA A 28 3.80 9.20 3.21
CA ALA A 28 4.68 10.34 2.96
C ALA A 28 5.56 10.69 4.18
N SER A 29 4.98 10.69 5.39
CA SER A 29 5.75 10.86 6.63
C SER A 29 6.74 9.72 6.91
N LEU A 30 6.47 8.50 6.43
CA LEU A 30 7.36 7.35 6.58
C LEU A 30 8.51 7.40 5.56
N ALA A 31 8.22 7.75 4.31
CA ALA A 31 9.20 7.86 3.23
C ALA A 31 10.27 8.93 3.50
N PHE A 32 9.90 10.02 4.18
CA PHE A 32 10.83 11.07 4.59
C PHE A 32 11.82 10.64 5.70
N VAL A 33 11.58 9.51 6.39
CA VAL A 33 12.35 9.08 7.57
C VAL A 33 13.10 7.76 7.30
N GLY A 34 13.85 7.73 6.19
CA GLY A 34 14.92 6.75 5.95
C GLY A 34 14.48 5.38 5.42
N THR A 35 14.05 5.33 4.15
CA THR A 35 13.96 4.08 3.36
C THR A 35 14.37 4.23 1.90
N ASP A 36 15.60 4.72 1.64
CA ASP A 36 16.31 4.38 0.38
C ASP A 36 17.37 3.28 0.57
N SER A 37 17.64 2.85 1.82
CA SER A 37 18.45 1.66 2.13
C SER A 37 17.81 0.33 1.72
N GLY A 38 16.59 0.37 1.15
CA GLY A 38 15.85 -0.77 0.63
C GLY A 38 15.72 -0.78 -0.90
N SER A 39 16.38 0.14 -1.61
CA SER A 39 16.36 0.15 -3.08
C SER A 39 17.06 -1.10 -3.62
N LYS A 40 16.26 -2.11 -4.02
CA LYS A 40 16.73 -3.31 -4.74
C LYS A 40 17.13 -3.00 -6.19
N SER A 41 17.50 -1.77 -6.50
CA SER A 41 18.07 -1.38 -7.79
C SER A 41 19.50 -1.89 -7.84
N SER A 42 19.76 -2.89 -8.70
CA SER A 42 21.12 -3.36 -8.92
C SER A 42 21.92 -2.27 -9.66
N ARG A 43 22.65 -1.44 -8.91
CA ARG A 43 23.58 -0.44 -9.45
C ARG A 43 24.70 -1.15 -10.22
N THR A 44 24.55 -1.23 -11.54
CA THR A 44 25.59 -1.68 -12.46
C THR A 44 26.48 -0.50 -12.83
N VAL A 45 27.80 -0.68 -12.68
CA VAL A 45 28.81 0.33 -13.03
C VAL A 45 29.58 -0.18 -14.25
N PHE A 46 29.62 0.63 -15.31
CA PHE A 46 30.42 0.35 -16.50
C PHE A 46 31.76 1.07 -16.42
N SER A 47 32.84 0.36 -16.70
CA SER A 47 34.21 0.87 -16.61
C SER A 47 35.07 0.37 -17.77
N LYS A 48 36.12 1.11 -18.11
CA LYS A 48 37.08 0.79 -19.19
C LYS A 48 38.38 0.17 -18.67
N THR A 49 38.46 -0.13 -17.37
CA THR A 49 39.66 -0.60 -16.67
C THR A 49 39.31 -1.78 -15.77
N ASP A 50 40.29 -2.64 -15.47
CA ASP A 50 40.07 -3.86 -14.69
C ASP A 50 39.30 -3.61 -13.40
N PHE A 51 38.22 -4.37 -13.20
CA PHE A 51 37.38 -4.32 -11.98
C PHE A 51 38.16 -4.43 -10.67
N ARG A 52 39.33 -5.10 -10.69
CA ARG A 52 40.23 -5.24 -9.54
C ARG A 52 40.92 -3.93 -9.09
N ARG A 53 40.94 -2.88 -9.93
CA ARG A 53 41.41 -1.54 -9.53
C ARG A 53 40.30 -0.68 -8.92
N LEU A 54 39.06 -0.81 -9.40
CA LEU A 54 37.92 -0.03 -8.91
C LEU A 54 37.58 -0.32 -7.45
N SER A 55 37.59 -1.61 -7.08
CA SER A 55 37.36 -2.05 -5.69
C SER A 55 38.42 -1.60 -4.67
N ARG A 56 39.50 -0.96 -5.11
CA ARG A 56 40.53 -0.32 -4.26
C ARG A 56 40.56 1.21 -4.33
N CYS A 57 39.76 1.83 -5.20
CA CYS A 57 39.75 3.29 -5.40
C CYS A 57 38.47 3.97 -4.89
N GLU A 58 37.33 3.28 -4.78
CA GLU A 58 36.10 3.78 -4.12
C GLU A 58 36.14 3.61 -2.59
N SER A 59 37.23 4.00 -1.92
CA SER A 59 37.33 3.92 -0.45
C SER A 59 38.28 4.91 0.24
N SER A 60 39.08 5.69 -0.49
CA SER A 60 39.97 6.70 0.12
C SER A 60 39.30 8.07 0.31
N ASN A 61 38.31 8.41 -0.53
CA ASN A 61 37.53 9.66 -0.40
C ASN A 61 36.10 9.41 0.12
N ASP A 62 35.63 8.17 0.15
CA ASP A 62 34.28 7.79 0.59
C ASP A 62 34.15 7.55 2.12
N LYS A 63 34.96 8.24 2.93
CA LYS A 63 34.77 8.24 4.40
C LYS A 63 33.48 8.96 4.83
N GLU A 64 32.89 9.77 3.96
CA GLU A 64 31.72 10.60 4.27
C GLU A 64 30.47 10.29 3.44
N LEU A 65 30.57 9.51 2.35
CA LEU A 65 29.47 9.34 1.37
C LEU A 65 29.14 7.89 0.98
N GLY A 66 29.69 6.89 1.69
CA GLY A 66 29.01 5.60 1.77
C GLY A 66 27.66 5.79 2.49
N ASN A 67 26.55 5.53 1.79
CA ASN A 67 25.20 6.01 2.17
C ASN A 67 24.71 5.61 3.59
N ASP A 68 25.25 4.54 4.17
CA ASP A 68 24.95 4.12 5.54
C ASP A 68 25.91 4.70 6.59
N GLY A 69 27.09 5.19 6.19
CA GLY A 69 28.16 5.68 7.07
C GLY A 69 27.84 7.01 7.73
N ALA A 70 27.39 8.01 6.98
CA ALA A 70 27.02 9.31 7.54
C ALA A 70 25.81 9.21 8.49
N TRP A 71 24.82 8.37 8.17
CA TRP A 71 23.68 8.09 9.05
C TRP A 71 24.06 7.25 10.27
N SER A 72 24.96 6.28 10.13
CA SER A 72 25.49 5.51 11.27
C SER A 72 26.30 6.41 12.20
N ALA A 73 27.12 7.32 11.65
CA ALA A 73 27.85 8.33 12.42
C ALA A 73 26.88 9.24 13.18
N HIS A 74 25.87 9.81 12.52
CA HIS A 74 24.88 10.65 13.20
C HIS A 74 24.05 9.89 14.24
N LEU A 75 23.61 8.66 13.96
CA LEU A 75 22.90 7.84 14.94
C LEU A 75 23.80 7.47 16.13
N SER A 76 25.08 7.15 15.91
CA SER A 76 26.06 6.89 16.98
C SER A 76 26.46 8.14 17.77
N SER A 77 26.19 9.35 17.24
CA SER A 77 26.35 10.61 17.96
C SER A 77 25.15 11.00 18.83
N LEU A 78 23.99 10.34 18.63
CA LEU A 78 22.83 10.49 19.49
C LEU A 78 22.94 9.56 20.70
N PRO A 79 22.48 9.98 21.89
CA PRO A 79 22.42 9.08 23.03
C PRO A 79 21.50 7.89 22.71
N GLU A 80 21.86 6.69 23.15
CA GLU A 80 21.15 5.43 22.83
C GLU A 80 19.64 5.50 23.10
N GLN A 81 19.25 6.28 24.11
CA GLN A 81 17.85 6.56 24.48
C GLN A 81 17.07 7.27 23.36
N GLU A 82 17.69 8.18 22.60
CA GLU A 82 17.09 8.87 21.45
C GLU A 82 16.89 7.88 20.29
N ILE A 83 17.89 7.04 20.01
CA ILE A 83 17.82 5.99 18.98
C ILE A 83 16.68 5.01 19.31
N ALA A 84 16.60 4.55 20.56
CA ALA A 84 15.55 3.66 21.04
C ALA A 84 14.16 4.32 20.96
N ARG A 85 14.07 5.63 21.24
CA ARG A 85 12.83 6.41 21.08
C ARG A 85 12.39 6.48 19.62
N LEU A 86 13.29 6.86 18.70
CA LEU A 86 13.01 6.94 17.26
C LEU A 86 12.59 5.58 16.69
N ALA A 87 13.24 4.47 17.10
CA ALA A 87 12.84 3.12 16.72
C ALA A 87 11.44 2.74 17.26
N LYS A 88 11.09 3.17 18.48
CA LYS A 88 9.77 2.99 19.08
C LYS A 88 8.68 3.81 18.37
N GLU A 89 9.02 5.02 17.91
CA GLU A 89 8.12 5.87 17.13
C GLU A 89 7.92 5.29 15.71
N ARG A 90 8.99 4.82 15.05
CA ARG A 90 8.91 4.12 13.75
C ARG A 90 8.10 2.83 13.79
N SER A 91 8.25 2.01 14.84
CA SER A 91 7.45 0.78 14.98
C SER A 91 5.97 1.07 15.25
N ARG A 92 5.66 2.15 15.99
CA ARG A 92 4.28 2.64 16.19
C ARG A 92 3.65 3.13 14.88
N THR A 93 4.34 3.94 14.08
CA THR A 93 3.82 4.44 12.80
C THR A 93 3.61 3.30 11.79
N LEU A 94 4.56 2.36 11.68
CA LEU A 94 4.40 1.15 10.86
C LEU A 94 3.18 0.30 11.28
N LYS A 95 2.93 0.15 12.59
CA LYS A 95 1.74 -0.56 13.09
C LYS A 95 0.45 0.18 12.73
N ALA A 96 0.43 1.51 12.83
CA ALA A 96 -0.72 2.33 12.42
C ALA A 96 -0.99 2.25 10.91
N VAL A 97 0.05 2.27 10.07
CA VAL A 97 -0.07 2.07 8.62
C VAL A 97 -0.70 0.70 8.31
N ARG A 98 -0.16 -0.39 8.90
CA ARG A 98 -0.70 -1.76 8.70
C ARG A 98 -2.19 -1.87 9.09
N GLN A 99 -2.58 -1.28 10.21
CA GLN A 99 -3.99 -1.26 10.65
C GLN A 99 -4.89 -0.50 9.67
N ARG A 100 -4.41 0.62 9.10
CA ARG A 100 -5.15 1.41 8.11
C ARG A 100 -5.25 0.71 6.76
N VAL A 101 -4.18 0.05 6.29
CA VAL A 101 -4.21 -0.80 5.09
C VAL A 101 -5.30 -1.88 5.23
N ALA A 102 -5.33 -2.59 6.36
CA ALA A 102 -6.36 -3.60 6.63
C ALA A 102 -7.78 -3.00 6.65
N ARG A 103 -7.94 -1.80 7.21
CA ARG A 103 -9.23 -1.08 7.23
C ARG A 103 -9.68 -0.60 5.85
N VAL A 104 -8.76 -0.13 5.01
CA VAL A 104 -9.02 0.21 3.60
C VAL A 104 -9.45 -1.02 2.82
N ALA A 105 -8.79 -2.16 3.00
CA ALA A 105 -9.17 -3.43 2.39
C ALA A 105 -10.59 -3.85 2.82
N ALA A 106 -10.88 -3.85 4.13
CA ALA A 106 -12.21 -4.18 4.65
C ALA A 106 -13.32 -3.25 4.12
N LEU A 107 -13.09 -1.93 4.09
CA LEU A 107 -14.03 -0.96 3.52
C LEU A 107 -14.25 -1.19 2.02
N SER A 108 -13.20 -1.50 1.25
CA SER A 108 -13.34 -1.78 -0.19
C SER A 108 -14.11 -3.07 -0.47
N SER A 109 -13.93 -4.11 0.36
CA SER A 109 -14.69 -5.37 0.26
C SER A 109 -16.17 -5.15 0.58
N ALA A 110 -16.47 -4.44 1.68
CA ALA A 110 -17.84 -4.08 2.05
C ALA A 110 -18.54 -3.25 0.97
N LEU A 111 -17.84 -2.29 0.37
CA LEU A 111 -18.33 -1.48 -0.73
C LEU A 111 -18.61 -2.33 -1.98
N ALA A 112 -17.69 -3.22 -2.37
CA ALA A 112 -17.87 -4.12 -3.51
C ALA A 112 -19.09 -5.06 -3.31
N ALA A 113 -19.26 -5.61 -2.11
CA ALA A 113 -20.42 -6.44 -1.77
C ALA A 113 -21.75 -5.65 -1.82
N LEU A 114 -21.74 -4.39 -1.40
CA LEU A 114 -22.91 -3.51 -1.42
C LEU A 114 -23.26 -3.05 -2.85
N GLU A 115 -22.26 -2.77 -3.67
CA GLU A 115 -22.44 -2.50 -5.11
C GLU A 115 -22.94 -3.74 -5.86
N ALA A 116 -22.46 -4.95 -5.52
CA ALA A 116 -22.98 -6.20 -6.08
C ALA A 116 -24.46 -6.41 -5.72
N LYS A 117 -24.86 -6.17 -4.45
CA LYS A 117 -26.28 -6.20 -4.03
C LYS A 117 -27.12 -5.16 -4.80
N ARG A 118 -26.62 -3.94 -4.96
CA ARG A 118 -27.30 -2.88 -5.74
C ARG A 118 -27.47 -3.27 -7.21
N ASN A 119 -26.43 -3.83 -7.85
CA ASN A 119 -26.48 -4.27 -9.23
C ASN A 119 -27.48 -5.43 -9.41
N LEU A 120 -27.47 -6.41 -8.52
CA LEU A 120 -28.45 -7.51 -8.51
C LEU A 120 -29.89 -6.99 -8.33
N ALA A 121 -30.09 -5.97 -7.49
CA ALA A 121 -31.38 -5.29 -7.31
C ALA A 121 -31.78 -4.36 -8.48
N ALA A 122 -30.85 -4.02 -9.38
CA ALA A 122 -31.12 -3.25 -10.60
C ALA A 122 -31.48 -4.15 -11.79
N GLU A 123 -30.99 -5.39 -11.81
CA GLU A 123 -31.21 -6.38 -12.88
C GLU A 123 -32.34 -7.39 -12.56
N ILE A 124 -33.27 -7.02 -11.67
CA ILE A 124 -34.48 -7.79 -11.36
C ILE A 124 -35.29 -8.00 -12.65
N GLY A 125 -35.65 -9.26 -12.93
CA GLY A 125 -36.39 -9.67 -14.13
C GLY A 125 -35.52 -9.96 -15.37
N ARG A 126 -34.19 -9.74 -15.31
CA ARG A 126 -33.28 -10.03 -16.43
C ARG A 126 -32.81 -11.50 -16.42
N PRO A 127 -32.79 -12.20 -17.56
CA PRO A 127 -32.23 -13.55 -17.65
C PRO A 127 -30.76 -13.58 -17.19
N ARG A 128 -30.45 -14.51 -16.28
CA ARG A 128 -29.12 -14.71 -15.71
C ARG A 128 -28.74 -16.18 -15.70
N LYS A 129 -27.48 -16.48 -15.99
CA LYS A 129 -26.88 -17.81 -15.86
C LYS A 129 -25.91 -17.80 -14.68
N LEU A 130 -25.96 -18.83 -13.84
CA LEU A 130 -24.94 -19.08 -12.82
C LEU A 130 -23.67 -19.55 -13.54
N MET A 131 -22.53 -18.89 -13.27
CA MET A 131 -21.23 -19.21 -13.87
C MET A 131 -20.32 -19.96 -12.90
N ALA A 132 -20.47 -19.68 -11.61
CA ALA A 132 -19.81 -20.42 -10.52
C ALA A 132 -20.75 -20.42 -9.31
N GLU A 133 -20.90 -21.58 -8.68
CA GLU A 133 -21.54 -21.71 -7.36
C GLU A 133 -20.66 -21.08 -6.27
N ALA A 134 -21.25 -20.78 -5.11
CA ALA A 134 -20.48 -20.30 -3.97
C ALA A 134 -19.70 -21.47 -3.36
N SER A 135 -18.38 -21.33 -3.21
CA SER A 135 -17.51 -22.37 -2.66
C SER A 135 -16.57 -21.79 -1.60
N GLY A 136 -16.84 -22.11 -0.33
CA GLY A 136 -16.09 -21.57 0.82
C GLY A 136 -16.04 -20.04 0.79
N ASP A 137 -14.84 -19.49 0.58
CA ASP A 137 -14.58 -18.05 0.52
C ASP A 137 -14.97 -17.37 -0.82
N SER A 138 -15.33 -18.15 -1.85
CA SER A 138 -15.68 -17.62 -3.17
C SER A 138 -17.19 -17.37 -3.32
N PRO A 139 -17.62 -16.12 -3.60
CA PRO A 139 -19.05 -15.81 -3.81
C PRO A 139 -19.56 -16.32 -5.16
N ALA A 140 -20.84 -16.68 -5.22
CA ALA A 140 -21.50 -17.13 -6.45
C ALA A 140 -21.46 -16.05 -7.56
N VAL A 141 -21.05 -16.45 -8.77
CA VAL A 141 -20.86 -15.55 -9.92
C VAL A 141 -22.00 -15.68 -10.91
N TRP A 142 -22.68 -14.57 -11.21
CA TRP A 142 -23.83 -14.52 -12.13
C TRP A 142 -23.52 -13.72 -13.39
N LYS A 143 -23.86 -14.26 -14.57
CA LYS A 143 -23.77 -13.57 -15.86
C LYS A 143 -25.16 -13.24 -16.37
N PHE A 144 -25.43 -11.95 -16.58
CA PHE A 144 -26.71 -11.45 -17.10
C PHE A 144 -26.67 -11.31 -18.63
N ALA A 145 -27.70 -11.80 -19.33
CA ALA A 145 -27.80 -11.77 -20.81
C ALA A 145 -27.78 -10.32 -21.34
N PHE A 146 -27.17 -10.07 -22.51
CA PHE A 146 -26.76 -8.71 -22.93
C PHE A 146 -27.87 -7.64 -22.92
N LYS A 147 -27.56 -6.44 -22.39
CA LYS A 147 -28.48 -5.29 -22.32
C LYS A 147 -28.12 -4.26 -23.38
N ARG A 148 -28.89 -4.19 -24.47
CA ARG A 148 -28.85 -3.03 -25.38
C ARG A 148 -29.22 -1.78 -24.58
N LYS A 149 -28.38 -0.75 -24.65
CA LYS A 149 -28.83 0.61 -24.30
C LYS A 149 -29.90 1.01 -25.33
N ARG A 150 -31.03 1.50 -24.84
CA ARG A 150 -31.98 2.28 -25.64
C ARG A 150 -31.48 3.72 -25.67
#